data_AF-A0A396GTX9-F1
#
_entry.id   AF-A0A396GTX9-F1
#
_cell.length_a   1.000
_cell.length_b   1.000
_cell.length_c   1.000
_cell.angle_alpha   90.00
_cell.angle_beta   90.00
_cell.angle_gamma   90.00
#
_symmetry.space_group_name_H-M   'P 1'
#
loop_
_entity.id
_entity.type
_entity.pdbx_description
1 polymer ?
#
loop_
_entity_poly.entity_id
_entity_poly.type
_entity_poly.pdbx_seq_one_letter_code
_entity_poly.pdbx_strand_id
1 'polypeptide(L)'
;MLNTSKVVGKAQGFIIPVEQFQQSEFNVLYLTFDTPDHSGSLSVQAIKVAHKEREEFRVVGGTGSFAFAHGVAVFTQTDEQTSDEAITYHVKLQLEFPNHSTKLL
;
A
#
# COMPACT_ATOMS: atom_id res chain seq x y z
N MET A 1 14.70 -1.26 -18.46
CA MET A 1 15.33 -2.54 -18.03
C MET A 1 14.22 -3.54 -17.68
N LEU A 2 14.28 -4.83 -18.07
CA LEU A 2 13.26 -5.79 -17.61
C LEU A 2 13.45 -6.07 -16.11
N ASN A 3 12.40 -5.86 -15.31
CA ASN A 3 12.38 -6.24 -13.90
C ASN A 3 12.45 -7.77 -13.80
N THR A 4 13.57 -8.29 -13.27
CA THR A 4 13.82 -9.73 -13.09
C THR A 4 13.42 -10.23 -11.69
N SER A 5 12.82 -9.37 -10.86
CA SER A 5 12.42 -9.71 -9.50
C SER A 5 11.24 -10.70 -9.50
N LYS A 6 11.23 -11.60 -8.53
CA LYS A 6 10.10 -12.51 -8.31
C LYS A 6 8.85 -11.71 -7.92
N VAL A 7 7.72 -12.02 -8.54
CA VAL A 7 6.42 -11.48 -8.13
C VAL A 7 6.03 -12.08 -6.77
N VAL A 8 5.75 -11.21 -5.80
CA VAL A 8 5.38 -11.58 -4.42
C VAL A 8 3.93 -11.24 -4.06
N GLY A 9 3.20 -10.63 -5.00
CA GLY A 9 1.91 -10.03 -4.70
C GLY A 9 1.32 -9.23 -5.84
N LYS A 10 0.20 -8.55 -5.58
CA LYS A 10 -0.49 -7.65 -6.52
C LYS A 10 -0.97 -6.39 -5.81
N ALA A 11 -1.07 -5.30 -6.55
CA ALA A 11 -1.83 -4.12 -6.16
C ALA A 11 -3.09 -4.03 -7.02
N GLN A 12 -4.25 -3.91 -6.40
CA GLN A 12 -5.55 -3.84 -7.08
C GLN A 12 -6.40 -2.74 -6.48
N GLY A 13 -7.14 -2.01 -7.32
CA GLY A 13 -7.95 -0.87 -6.90
C GLY A 13 -7.79 0.28 -7.88
N PHE A 14 -8.24 1.46 -7.49
CA PHE A 14 -8.11 2.66 -8.29
C PHE A 14 -8.02 3.90 -7.39
N ILE A 15 -7.40 4.94 -7.93
CA ILE A 15 -7.34 6.28 -7.35
C ILE A 15 -7.95 7.21 -8.39
N ILE A 16 -8.83 8.10 -7.96
CA ILE A 16 -9.43 9.11 -8.84
C ILE A 16 -8.53 10.35 -8.80
N PRO A 17 -7.80 10.68 -9.88
CA PRO A 17 -6.79 11.74 -9.87
C PRO A 17 -7.42 13.13 -10.10
N VAL A 18 -8.52 13.44 -9.40
CA VAL A 18 -9.22 14.72 -9.47
C VAL A 18 -9.28 15.32 -8.08
N GLU A 19 -8.96 16.61 -7.96
CA GLU A 19 -8.80 17.27 -6.66
C GLU A 19 -10.03 17.13 -5.76
N GLN A 20 -11.23 17.17 -6.35
CA GLN A 20 -12.52 17.02 -5.68
C GLN A 20 -12.68 15.66 -4.98
N PHE A 21 -11.94 14.65 -5.42
CA PHE A 21 -11.98 13.29 -4.90
C PHE A 21 -10.74 12.94 -4.08
N GLN A 22 -9.86 13.89 -3.73
CA GLN A 22 -8.64 13.61 -2.97
C GLN A 22 -8.90 12.90 -1.63
N GLN A 23 -10.03 13.19 -0.99
CA GLN A 23 -10.44 12.56 0.28
C GLN A 23 -11.58 11.54 0.10
N SER A 24 -11.78 11.07 -1.14
CA SER A 24 -12.81 10.08 -1.45
C SER A 24 -12.53 8.75 -0.76
N GLU A 25 -13.56 8.16 -0.15
CA GLU A 25 -13.50 6.80 0.38
C GLU A 25 -13.28 5.73 -0.71
N PHE A 26 -13.43 6.10 -1.99
CA PHE A 26 -13.13 5.23 -3.12
C PHE A 26 -11.63 5.08 -3.43
N ASN A 27 -10.76 5.96 -2.91
CA ASN A 27 -9.33 5.91 -3.19
C ASN A 27 -8.64 4.86 -2.31
N VAL A 28 -8.98 3.60 -2.53
CA VAL A 28 -8.46 2.46 -1.79
C VAL A 28 -7.70 1.53 -2.73
N LEU A 29 -6.48 1.19 -2.35
CA LEU A 29 -5.69 0.14 -2.96
C LEU A 29 -5.62 -1.07 -2.03
N TYR A 30 -5.74 -2.26 -2.60
CA TYR A 30 -5.55 -3.53 -1.95
C TYR A 30 -4.21 -4.11 -2.39
N LEU A 31 -3.29 -4.24 -1.43
CA LEU A 31 -2.01 -4.90 -1.63
C LEU A 31 -2.15 -6.34 -1.14
N THR A 32 -1.99 -7.31 -2.03
CA THR A 32 -1.99 -8.74 -1.69
C THR A 32 -0.57 -9.25 -1.70
N PHE A 33 -0.23 -10.08 -0.72
CA PHE A 33 1.07 -10.74 -0.59
C PHE A 33 0.83 -12.25 -0.52
N ASP A 34 1.61 -12.98 -1.31
CA ASP A 34 1.58 -14.44 -1.36
C ASP A 34 3.02 -14.97 -1.36
N THR A 35 3.63 -14.89 -0.18
CA THR A 35 4.96 -15.44 0.08
C THR A 35 4.91 -16.43 1.25
N PRO A 36 5.91 -17.31 1.39
CA PRO A 36 5.96 -18.25 2.52
C PRO A 36 5.92 -17.56 3.90
N ASP A 37 6.53 -16.38 4.03
CA ASP A 37 6.64 -15.66 5.30
C ASP A 37 5.45 -14.73 5.55
N HIS A 38 4.83 -14.23 4.47
CA HIS A 38 3.74 -13.26 4.54
C HIS A 38 2.65 -13.59 3.51
N SER A 39 1.49 -14.04 4.02
CA SER A 39 0.31 -14.31 3.21
C SER A 39 -0.89 -13.55 3.76
N GLY A 40 -1.52 -12.74 2.91
CA GLY A 40 -2.64 -11.89 3.31
C GLY A 40 -2.73 -10.63 2.47
N SER A 41 -3.50 -9.66 2.96
CA SER A 41 -3.70 -8.38 2.27
C SER A 41 -3.68 -7.19 3.21
N LEU A 42 -3.34 -6.02 2.67
CA LEU A 42 -3.48 -4.72 3.29
C LEU A 42 -4.40 -3.85 2.45
N SER A 43 -5.33 -3.16 3.10
CA SER A 43 -6.18 -2.14 2.48
C SER A 43 -5.61 -0.78 2.85
N VAL A 44 -5.26 0.04 1.85
CA VAL A 44 -4.66 1.36 2.06
C VAL A 44 -5.50 2.44 1.38
N GLN A 45 -5.85 3.48 2.13
CA GLN A 45 -6.69 4.59 1.68
C GLN A 45 -5.83 5.84 1.46
N ALA A 46 -5.95 6.48 0.31
CA ALA A 46 -5.23 7.72 0.02
C ALA A 46 -5.70 8.83 0.97
N ILE A 47 -4.78 9.49 1.67
CA ILE A 47 -5.10 10.63 2.55
C ILE A 47 -4.90 11.95 1.79
N LYS A 48 -3.84 11.99 0.95
CA LYS A 48 -3.45 13.15 0.17
C LYS A 48 -2.69 12.69 -1.06
N VAL A 49 -3.33 12.79 -2.23
CA VAL A 49 -2.66 12.63 -3.52
C VAL A 49 -1.99 13.97 -3.84
N ALA A 50 -0.90 14.27 -3.13
CA ALA A 50 -0.06 15.39 -3.53
C ALA A 50 0.53 15.03 -4.90
N HIS A 51 0.42 15.92 -5.88
CA HIS A 51 1.08 15.84 -7.20
C HIS A 51 2.62 15.85 -7.10
N LYS A 52 3.19 15.08 -6.17
CA LYS A 52 4.60 15.02 -5.84
C LYS A 52 5.00 13.56 -5.80
N GLU A 53 6.27 13.29 -6.05
CA GLU A 53 6.94 11.99 -6.13
C GLU A 53 6.74 11.06 -4.91
N ARG A 54 6.02 11.52 -3.87
CA ARG A 54 5.75 10.79 -2.63
C ARG A 54 4.28 10.92 -2.24
N GLU A 55 3.60 9.79 -2.18
CA GLU A 55 2.20 9.68 -1.76
C GLU A 55 2.09 8.93 -0.43
N GLU A 56 1.17 9.38 0.43
CA GLU A 56 0.93 8.81 1.75
C GLU A 56 -0.51 8.28 1.87
N PHE A 57 -0.60 7.02 2.28
CA PHE A 57 -1.85 6.29 2.45
C PHE A 57 -1.98 5.82 3.89
N ARG A 58 -3.22 5.83 4.40
CA ARG A 58 -3.57 5.22 5.67
C ARG A 58 -3.79 3.73 5.46
N VAL A 59 -3.19 2.89 6.29
CA VAL A 59 -3.59 1.48 6.39
C VAL A 59 -4.89 1.42 7.18
N VAL A 60 -5.96 0.98 6.53
CA VAL A 60 -7.31 0.91 7.12
C VAL A 60 -7.69 -0.50 7.56
N GLY A 61 -6.88 -1.51 7.22
CA GLY A 61 -7.04 -2.87 7.70
C GLY A 61 -6.18 -3.86 6.94
N GLY A 62 -6.22 -5.12 7.37
CA GLY A 62 -5.54 -6.21 6.68
C GLY A 62 -6.09 -7.58 7.06
N THR A 63 -5.61 -8.60 6.36
CA THR A 63 -6.00 -10.01 6.50
C THR A 63 -4.77 -10.91 6.61
N GLY A 64 -4.94 -12.15 7.06
CA GLY A 64 -3.85 -13.13 7.17
C GLY A 64 -2.74 -12.64 8.11
N SER A 65 -1.49 -12.66 7.64
CA SER A 65 -0.32 -12.12 8.36
C SER A 65 -0.48 -10.64 8.74
N PHE A 66 -1.38 -9.91 8.09
CA PHE A 66 -1.65 -8.50 8.32
C PHE A 66 -2.99 -8.24 9.03
N ALA A 67 -3.57 -9.27 9.66
CA ALA A 67 -4.85 -9.14 10.37
C ALA A 67 -4.78 -8.02 11.42
N PHE A 68 -5.79 -7.14 11.40
CA PHE A 68 -5.92 -5.99 12.30
C PHE A 68 -4.81 -4.93 12.19
N ALA A 69 -3.98 -4.98 11.15
CA ALA A 69 -2.96 -3.96 10.92
C ALA A 69 -3.60 -2.58 10.71
N HIS A 70 -3.03 -1.56 11.34
CA HIS A 70 -3.24 -0.14 11.04
C HIS A 70 -1.89 0.56 10.90
N GLY A 71 -1.88 1.82 10.44
CA GLY A 71 -0.64 2.57 10.25
C GLY A 71 -0.60 3.33 8.93
N VAL A 72 0.59 3.41 8.33
CA VAL A 72 0.88 4.27 7.17
C VAL A 72 1.64 3.50 6.09
N ALA A 73 1.24 3.70 4.83
CA ALA A 73 1.96 3.25 3.65
C ALA A 73 2.44 4.45 2.84
N VAL A 74 3.74 4.50 2.54
CA VAL A 74 4.36 5.59 1.76
C VAL A 74 4.84 5.03 0.44
N PHE A 75 4.35 5.60 -0.66
CA PHE A 75 4.74 5.27 -2.03
C PHE A 75 5.68 6.37 -2.51
N THR A 76 6.87 6.02 -2.99
CA THR A 76 7.84 6.96 -3.57
C THR A 76 8.19 6.50 -4.98
N GLN A 77 7.96 7.34 -5.98
CA GLN A 77 8.33 7.04 -7.36
C GLN A 77 9.86 7.05 -7.49
N THR A 78 10.44 6.05 -8.15
CA THR A 78 11.90 5.90 -8.23
C THR A 78 12.53 6.50 -9.48
N ASP A 79 11.77 6.65 -10.56
CA ASP A 79 12.27 7.13 -11.84
C ASP A 79 11.44 8.31 -12.36
N GLU A 80 12.11 9.40 -12.78
CA GLU A 80 11.50 10.43 -13.62
C GLU A 80 11.23 9.84 -15.00
N GLN A 81 10.03 10.07 -15.54
CA GLN A 81 9.49 9.49 -16.78
C GLN A 81 10.51 9.37 -17.93
N THR A 82 11.04 8.17 -18.17
CA THR A 82 11.50 7.78 -19.51
C THR A 82 10.34 7.10 -20.24
N SER A 83 10.01 7.64 -21.41
CA SER A 83 8.71 7.69 -22.08
C SER A 83 8.07 6.37 -22.56
N ASP A 84 8.38 5.22 -21.98
CA ASP A 84 7.73 3.94 -22.32
C ASP A 84 7.89 2.83 -21.25
N GLU A 85 8.43 3.15 -20.06
CA GLU A 85 8.63 2.15 -19.00
C GLU A 85 7.56 2.26 -17.90
N ALA A 86 7.21 1.11 -17.30
CA ALA A 86 6.27 1.06 -16.19
C ALA A 86 6.80 1.89 -15.01
N ILE A 87 5.94 2.72 -14.41
CA ILE A 87 6.29 3.53 -13.24
C ILE A 87 6.60 2.59 -12.07
N THR A 88 7.82 2.71 -11.54
CA THR A 88 8.25 1.94 -10.37
C THR A 88 8.06 2.76 -9.11
N TYR A 89 7.50 2.11 -8.08
CA TYR A 89 7.30 2.69 -6.76
C TYR A 89 8.07 1.89 -5.71
N HIS A 90 8.77 2.59 -4.83
CA HIS A 90 9.19 2.07 -3.54
C HIS A 90 8.08 2.25 -2.52
N VAL A 91 7.63 1.15 -1.93
CA VAL A 91 6.56 1.15 -0.92
C VAL A 91 7.17 0.85 0.45
N LYS A 92 7.02 1.79 1.38
CA LYS A 92 7.38 1.60 2.79
C LYS A 92 6.12 1.45 3.63
N LEU A 93 5.97 0.30 4.27
CA LEU A 93 4.86 0.00 5.17
C LEU A 93 5.31 0.18 6.62
N GLN A 94 4.59 1.02 7.37
CA GLN A 94 4.76 1.19 8.82
C GLN A 94 3.48 0.70 9.47
N LEU A 95 3.52 -0.56 9.93
CA LEU A 95 2.36 -1.28 10.44
C LEU A 95 2.42 -1.35 11.96
N GLU A 96 1.28 -1.12 12.58
CA GLU A 96 1.01 -1.31 13.99
C GLU A 96 -0.08 -2.39 14.11
N PHE A 97 0.10 -3.27 15.09
CA PHE A 97 -0.83 -4.36 15.36
C PHE A 97 -1.35 -4.21 16.80
N PRO A 98 -2.62 -4.52 17.06
CA PRO A 98 -3.13 -4.52 18.42
C PRO A 98 -2.32 -5.50 19.27
N ASN A 99 -1.89 -5.04 20.45
CA ASN A 99 -1.16 -5.88 21.40
C ASN A 99 -1.95 -7.17 21.69
N HIS A 100 -1.34 -8.33 21.44
CA HIS A 100 -1.77 -9.59 22.04
C HIS A 100 -1.45 -9.56 23.54
N SER A 101 -2.12 -8.69 24.31
CA SER A 101 -2.11 -8.82 25.77
C SER A 101 -2.73 -10.18 26.08
N THR A 102 -1.88 -11.15 26.40
CA THR A 102 -2.29 -12.40 27.01
C THR A 102 -2.97 -12.04 28.31
N LYS A 103 -4.31 -11.93 28.30
CA LYS A 103 -5.09 -11.99 29.53
C LYS A 103 -4.92 -13.40 30.07
N LEU A 104 -3.89 -13.59 30.88
CA LEU A 104 -3.82 -14.70 31.82
C LEU A 104 -4.95 -14.49 32.82
N LEU A 105 -5.99 -15.32 32.70
CA LEU A 105 -6.92 -15.63 33.79
C LEU A 105 -6.39 -16.85 34.53
#